data_AF-A0A8C9I5K3-F1
#
_entry.id   AF-A0A8C9I5K3-F1
#
_cell.length_a   1.000
_cell.length_b   1.000
_cell.length_c   1.000
_cell.angle_alpha   90.00
_cell.angle_beta   90.00
_cell.angle_gamma   90.00
#
_symmetry.space_group_name_H-M   'P 1'
#
loop_
_entity.id
_entity.type
_entity.pdbx_description
1 polymer ?
#
loop_
_entity_poly.entity_id
_entity_poly.type
_entity_poly.pdbx_seq_one_letter_code
_entity_poly.pdbx_strand_id
1 'polypeptide(L)'
;MAPRGRKRKAEAAMVAAAEKREKLADSGEGMEEATVVIEHCTSRVYGRNAAALSQALRLEVPELPVKVNPTKPRRGSFEVTLLRPDGSSAELWTGIKKGPPRKLKFPEPQEVVEELKKYLS
;
A
#
# COMPACT_ATOMS: atom_id res chain seq x y z
N MET A 1 25.30 9.14 41.42
CA MET A 1 24.26 9.20 40.37
C MET A 1 24.86 8.77 39.05
N ALA A 2 24.24 7.81 38.35
CA ALA A 2 24.81 7.11 37.20
C ALA A 2 24.77 7.95 35.90
N PRO A 3 25.84 7.98 35.08
CA PRO A 3 25.74 8.40 33.70
C PRO A 3 25.22 7.22 32.85
N ARG A 4 23.97 7.33 32.39
CA ARG A 4 23.35 6.39 31.45
C ARG A 4 23.73 6.78 30.02
N GLY A 5 24.29 5.83 29.26
CA GLY A 5 24.22 5.86 27.79
C GLY A 5 25.51 5.59 27.05
N ARG A 6 26.00 4.36 27.12
CA ARG A 6 27.14 3.82 26.36
C ARG A 6 26.81 3.81 24.86
N LYS A 7 27.37 4.71 24.06
CA LYS A 7 27.36 4.60 22.59
C LYS A 7 28.29 3.46 22.17
N ARG A 8 27.75 2.33 21.72
CA ARG A 8 28.53 1.30 21.02
C ARG A 8 28.26 1.41 19.53
N LYS A 9 29.35 1.66 18.80
CA LYS A 9 29.54 1.43 17.37
C LYS A 9 29.59 -0.09 17.15
N ALA A 10 28.90 -0.62 16.14
CA ALA A 10 29.16 -1.95 15.59
C ALA A 10 28.86 -1.90 14.08
N GLU A 11 29.93 -2.07 13.32
CA GLU A 11 29.96 -2.39 11.90
C GLU A 11 30.24 -3.89 11.80
N ALA A 12 29.56 -4.59 10.87
CA ALA A 12 29.67 -6.01 10.44
C ALA A 12 28.29 -6.68 10.46
N ALA A 13 27.86 -7.51 9.52
CA ALA A 13 28.33 -7.89 8.20
C ALA A 13 27.14 -8.63 7.54
N MET A 14 27.08 -8.52 6.22
CA MET A 14 26.43 -9.39 5.23
C MET A 14 25.89 -10.76 5.70
N VAL A 15 24.61 -11.05 5.40
CA VAL A 15 24.20 -12.32 4.78
C VAL A 15 23.01 -12.07 3.85
N ALA A 16 23.24 -12.28 2.55
CA ALA A 16 22.21 -12.46 1.54
C ALA A 16 21.55 -13.83 1.74
N ALA A 17 20.21 -13.88 1.74
CA ALA A 17 19.41 -15.02 1.27
C ALA A 17 17.94 -14.80 1.66
N ALA A 18 17.12 -14.44 0.67
CA ALA A 18 15.81 -15.05 0.42
C ALA A 18 15.10 -14.22 -0.66
N GLU A 19 15.67 -14.26 -1.86
CA GLU A 19 14.81 -14.33 -3.03
C GLU A 19 13.89 -15.55 -2.89
N LYS A 20 12.71 -15.42 -3.51
CA LYS A 20 11.74 -16.48 -3.81
C LYS A 20 10.71 -16.80 -2.71
N ARG A 21 9.62 -16.02 -2.77
CA ARG A 21 8.25 -16.58 -2.83
C ARG A 21 7.40 -15.63 -3.67
N GLU A 22 7.41 -15.87 -4.99
CA GLU A 22 6.28 -16.49 -5.71
C GLU A 22 5.15 -15.46 -5.85
N LYS A 23 5.16 -14.67 -6.94
CA LYS A 23 4.48 -15.01 -8.20
C LYS A 23 3.11 -15.65 -7.95
N LEU A 24 2.14 -14.82 -7.62
CA LEU A 24 0.79 -15.01 -8.13
C LEU A 24 0.65 -14.06 -9.33
N ALA A 25 1.04 -14.59 -10.48
CA ALA A 25 0.42 -14.19 -11.73
C ALA A 25 -0.98 -14.79 -11.71
N ASP A 26 -1.97 -13.93 -11.81
CA ASP A 26 -3.29 -14.23 -12.37
C ASP A 26 -3.58 -12.99 -13.24
N SER A 27 -3.25 -13.02 -14.52
CA SER A 27 -3.98 -13.70 -15.60
C SER A 27 -5.40 -13.14 -15.75
N GLY A 28 -5.48 -11.86 -16.09
CA GLY A 28 -6.66 -11.24 -16.69
C GLY A 28 -6.22 -10.52 -17.95
N GLU A 29 -5.95 -11.27 -19.03
CA GLU A 29 -6.09 -10.69 -20.36
C GLU A 29 -7.59 -10.56 -20.62
N GLY A 30 -8.07 -9.35 -20.93
CA GLY A 30 -9.36 -9.19 -21.58
C GLY A 30 -10.49 -8.57 -20.75
N MET A 31 -10.22 -7.48 -20.03
CA MET A 31 -11.14 -6.35 -20.05
C MET A 31 -10.34 -5.09 -19.72
N GLU A 32 -10.60 -4.02 -20.45
CA GLU A 32 -10.13 -2.68 -20.11
C GLU A 32 -10.81 -2.22 -18.80
N GLU A 33 -10.51 -2.90 -17.69
CA GLU A 33 -11.12 -2.67 -16.40
C GLU A 33 -10.16 -1.92 -15.48
N ALA A 34 -10.72 -1.02 -14.68
CA ALA A 34 -9.94 -0.18 -13.81
C ALA A 34 -9.15 -1.04 -12.79
N THR A 35 -7.94 -0.63 -12.44
CA THR A 35 -7.07 -1.33 -11.48
C THR A 35 -6.84 -0.46 -10.25
N VAL A 36 -7.01 -1.01 -9.05
CA VAL A 36 -6.66 -0.29 -7.81
C VAL A 36 -5.20 -0.57 -7.46
N VAL A 37 -4.45 0.48 -7.16
CA VAL A 37 -3.05 0.41 -6.72
C VAL A 37 -2.93 0.96 -5.31
N ILE A 38 -2.34 0.16 -4.42
CA ILE A 38 -2.01 0.56 -3.05
C ILE A 38 -0.49 0.69 -2.95
N GLU A 39 0.01 1.91 -2.76
CA GLU A 39 1.41 2.17 -2.44
C GLU A 39 1.58 2.42 -0.94
N HIS A 40 2.50 1.72 -0.29
CA HIS A 40 2.79 1.95 1.11
C HIS A 40 4.26 1.79 1.46
N CYS A 41 4.73 2.60 2.43
CA CYS A 41 6.05 2.44 3.02
C CYS A 41 6.29 1.00 3.52
N THR A 42 7.50 0.46 3.35
CA THR A 42 7.86 -0.94 3.65
C THR A 42 7.80 -1.32 5.15
N SER A 43 7.46 -0.38 6.04
CA SER A 43 7.33 -0.67 7.47
C SER A 43 6.12 -1.56 7.79
N ARG A 44 6.25 -2.42 8.81
CA ARG A 44 5.20 -3.37 9.25
C ARG A 44 3.83 -2.74 9.50
N VAL A 45 3.77 -1.54 10.07
CA VAL A 45 2.51 -0.84 10.37
C VAL A 45 1.77 -0.49 9.07
N TYR A 46 2.49 0.01 8.06
CA TYR A 46 1.89 0.36 6.78
C TYR A 46 1.44 -0.89 6.02
N GLY A 47 2.26 -1.95 6.03
CA GLY A 47 1.91 -3.22 5.39
C GLY A 47 0.66 -3.89 5.98
N ARG A 48 0.46 -3.84 7.31
CA ARG A 48 -0.75 -4.37 7.94
C ARG A 48 -2.02 -3.62 7.52
N ASN A 49 -1.95 -2.28 7.50
CA ASN A 49 -3.09 -1.46 7.05
C ASN A 49 -3.37 -1.66 5.56
N ALA A 50 -2.33 -1.74 4.73
CA ALA A 50 -2.48 -2.02 3.30
C ALA A 50 -3.09 -3.41 3.05
N ALA A 51 -2.68 -4.43 3.81
CA ALA A 51 -3.25 -5.77 3.72
C ALA A 51 -4.73 -5.79 4.12
N ALA A 52 -5.12 -5.08 5.19
CA ALA A 52 -6.52 -4.97 5.61
C ALA A 52 -7.38 -4.28 4.54
N LEU A 53 -6.89 -3.15 4.00
CA LEU A 53 -7.56 -2.45 2.91
C LEU A 53 -7.66 -3.31 1.64
N SER A 54 -6.59 -4.01 1.26
CA SER A 54 -6.59 -4.87 0.08
C SER A 54 -7.61 -6.02 0.18
N GLN A 55 -7.81 -6.57 1.38
CA GLN A 55 -8.82 -7.60 1.62
C GLN A 55 -10.22 -7.02 1.52
N ALA A 56 -10.48 -5.87 2.15
CA ALA A 56 -11.77 -5.19 2.06
C ALA A 56 -12.16 -4.87 0.61
N LEU A 57 -11.22 -4.33 -0.17
CA LEU A 57 -11.44 -4.03 -1.58
C LEU A 57 -11.77 -5.28 -2.40
N ARG A 58 -11.06 -6.38 -2.19
CA ARG A 58 -11.33 -7.65 -2.88
C ARG A 58 -12.66 -8.29 -2.51
N LEU A 59 -13.15 -8.04 -1.29
CA LEU A 59 -14.45 -8.53 -0.84
C LEU A 59 -15.61 -7.69 -1.40
N GLU A 60 -15.43 -6.37 -1.42
CA GLU A 60 -16.47 -5.42 -1.84
C GLU A 60 -16.56 -5.28 -3.37
N VAL A 61 -15.41 -5.34 -4.05
CA VAL A 61 -15.31 -5.21 -5.51
C VAL A 61 -14.37 -6.29 -6.05
N PRO A 62 -14.82 -7.56 -6.10
CA PRO A 62 -13.98 -8.68 -6.55
C PRO A 62 -13.58 -8.59 -8.02
N GLU A 63 -14.31 -7.81 -8.82
CA GLU A 63 -14.08 -7.62 -10.25
C GLU A 63 -12.81 -6.78 -10.52
N LEU A 64 -12.42 -5.89 -9.60
CA LEU A 64 -11.27 -5.01 -9.81
C LEU A 64 -9.96 -5.62 -9.29
N PRO A 65 -8.92 -5.69 -10.13
CA PRO A 65 -7.61 -6.13 -9.69
C PRO A 65 -6.99 -5.13 -8.70
N VAL A 66 -6.46 -5.65 -7.59
CA VAL A 66 -5.77 -4.86 -6.56
C VAL A 66 -4.26 -5.18 -6.59
N LYS A 67 -3.45 -4.20 -6.98
CA LYS A 67 -1.98 -4.25 -6.98
C LYS A 67 -1.41 -3.55 -5.75
N VAL A 68 -0.41 -4.15 -5.11
CA VAL A 68 0.25 -3.57 -3.92
C VAL A 68 1.73 -3.37 -4.21
N ASN A 69 2.22 -2.14 -4.05
CA ASN A 69 3.61 -1.72 -4.31
C ASN A 69 4.19 -2.25 -5.65
N PRO A 70 3.63 -1.84 -6.81
CA PRO A 70 4.19 -2.22 -8.11
C PRO A 70 5.62 -1.70 -8.32
N THR A 71 5.96 -0.60 -7.66
CA THR A 71 7.29 0.02 -7.67
C THR A 71 7.82 0.19 -6.24
N LYS A 72 9.10 0.57 -6.11
CA LYS A 72 9.69 0.84 -4.80
C LYS A 72 8.97 2.03 -4.13
N PRO A 73 8.27 1.82 -3.00
CA PRO A 73 7.39 2.83 -2.44
C PRO A 73 8.18 3.95 -1.75
N ARG A 74 7.57 5.13 -1.67
CA ARG A 74 8.16 6.28 -0.96
C ARG A 74 8.14 6.06 0.55
N ARG A 75 9.16 6.59 1.25
CA ARG A 75 9.19 6.52 2.72
C ARG A 75 8.04 7.33 3.32
N GLY A 76 7.20 6.63 4.10
CA GLY A 76 6.06 7.23 4.79
C GLY A 76 4.85 7.54 3.90
N SER A 77 4.80 7.00 2.68
CA SER A 77 3.61 7.05 1.82
C SER A 77 2.60 5.98 2.22
N PHE A 78 1.31 6.32 2.08
CA PHE A 78 0.19 5.39 2.09
C PHE A 78 -0.82 5.97 1.09
N GLU A 79 -0.68 5.60 -0.17
CA GLU A 79 -1.45 6.15 -1.28
C GLU A 79 -2.32 5.04 -1.87
N VAL A 80 -3.54 5.42 -2.27
CA VAL A 80 -4.48 4.53 -2.94
C VAL A 80 -4.95 5.24 -4.19
N THR A 81 -4.74 4.62 -5.34
CA THR A 81 -5.09 5.18 -6.64
C THR A 81 -5.91 4.19 -7.46
N LEU A 82 -6.88 4.70 -8.20
CA LEU A 82 -7.60 3.96 -9.22
C LEU A 82 -6.98 4.30 -10.58
N LEU A 83 -6.46 3.30 -11.27
CA LEU A 83 -6.01 3.42 -12.66
C LEU A 83 -7.16 3.00 -13.57
N ARG A 84 -7.60 3.88 -14.45
CA ARG A 84 -8.66 3.59 -15.41
C ARG A 84 -8.06 3.12 -16.74
N PRO A 85 -8.85 2.43 -17.58
CA PRO A 85 -8.40 1.99 -18.91
C PRO A 85 -8.09 3.16 -19.86
N ASP A 86 -8.72 4.32 -19.65
CA ASP A 86 -8.49 5.55 -20.41
C ASP A 86 -7.09 6.18 -20.18
N GLY A 87 -6.25 5.54 -19.34
CA GLY A 87 -4.94 6.04 -18.95
C GLY A 87 -4.99 7.12 -17.87
N SER A 88 -6.19 7.49 -17.39
CA SER A 88 -6.35 8.41 -16.27
C SER A 88 -6.18 7.69 -14.93
N SER A 89 -5.78 8.46 -13.91
CA SER A 89 -5.68 7.97 -12.54
C SER A 89 -6.46 8.86 -11.59
N ALA A 90 -7.27 8.27 -10.71
CA ALA A 90 -7.93 8.97 -9.63
C ALA A 90 -7.26 8.68 -8.29
N GLU A 91 -6.97 9.72 -7.51
CA GLU A 91 -6.46 9.60 -6.14
C GLU A 91 -7.64 9.29 -5.20
N LEU A 92 -7.73 8.05 -4.70
CA LEU A 92 -8.75 7.65 -3.73
C LEU A 92 -8.35 8.05 -2.31
N TRP A 93 -7.05 7.98 -1.99
CA TRP A 93 -6.53 8.38 -0.70
C TRP A 93 -5.05 8.76 -0.75
N THR A 94 -4.69 9.77 0.04
CA THR A 94 -3.30 10.15 0.31
C THR A 94 -3.01 10.29 1.80
N GLY A 95 -2.11 9.44 2.29
CA GLY A 95 -1.61 9.50 3.67
C GLY A 95 -0.48 10.51 3.84
N ILE A 96 0.09 11.02 2.75
CA ILE A 96 1.15 12.04 2.80
C ILE A 96 0.60 13.38 3.28
N LYS A 97 -0.56 13.81 2.75
CA LYS A 97 -1.15 15.13 3.03
C LYS A 97 -1.75 15.24 4.45
N LYS A 98 -2.01 14.12 5.12
CA LYS A 98 -2.64 14.07 6.46
C LYS A 98 -1.70 14.44 7.63
N GLY A 99 -0.42 14.74 7.34
CA GLY A 99 0.53 15.28 8.31
C GLY A 99 0.92 14.33 9.45
N PRO A 100 1.59 14.85 10.50
CA PRO A 100 1.80 14.14 11.77
C PRO A 100 0.63 14.48 12.70
N PRO A 101 -0.36 13.59 12.90
CA PRO A 101 -0.17 12.27 13.51
C PRO A 101 -0.32 11.07 12.57
N ARG A 102 0.49 10.03 12.79
CA ARG A 102 0.55 8.82 11.93
C ARG A 102 -0.78 8.08 11.80
N LYS A 103 -1.65 8.14 12.82
CA LYS A 103 -2.95 7.46 12.81
C LYS A 103 -3.86 7.96 11.68
N LEU A 104 -3.78 9.25 11.34
CA LEU A 104 -4.61 9.86 10.30
C LEU A 104 -4.14 9.54 8.88
N LYS A 105 -2.98 8.90 8.73
CA LYS A 105 -2.46 8.49 7.41
C LYS A 105 -3.13 7.26 6.85
N PHE A 106 -3.78 6.48 7.71
CA PHE A 106 -4.45 5.23 7.34
C PHE A 106 -5.95 5.51 7.29
N PRO A 107 -6.60 5.31 6.14
CA PRO A 107 -8.03 5.43 6.05
C PRO A 107 -8.72 4.25 6.73
N GLU A 108 -10.01 4.41 7.00
CA GLU A 108 -10.87 3.27 7.24
C GLU A 108 -11.11 2.54 5.90
N PRO A 109 -11.09 1.19 5.85
CA PRO A 109 -11.27 0.48 4.58
C PRO A 109 -12.58 0.82 3.87
N GLN A 110 -13.65 1.07 4.63
CA GLN A 110 -14.95 1.42 4.08
C GLN A 110 -14.94 2.78 3.37
N GLU A 111 -14.26 3.79 3.92
CA GLU A 111 -14.15 5.13 3.31
C GLU A 111 -13.56 5.06 1.89
N VAL A 112 -12.52 4.25 1.71
CA VAL A 112 -11.89 4.05 0.39
C VAL A 112 -12.79 3.28 -0.56
N VAL A 113 -13.54 2.29 -0.06
CA VAL A 113 -14.49 1.51 -0.87
C VAL A 113 -15.65 2.40 -1.34
N GLU A 114 -16.20 3.24 -0.47
CA GLU A 114 -17.25 4.19 -0.82
C GLU A 114 -16.75 5.19 -1.87
N GLU A 115 -15.55 5.72 -1.68
CA GLU A 115 -14.92 6.63 -2.65
C GLU A 115 -14.69 5.91 -4.00
N LEU A 116 -14.23 4.67 -3.98
CA LEU A 116 -14.06 3.85 -5.18
C LEU A 116 -15.39 3.63 -5.90
N LYS A 117 -16.47 3.30 -5.18
CA LYS A 117 -17.80 3.09 -5.77
C LYS A 117 -18.31 4.32 -6.51
N LYS A 118 -17.98 5.54 -6.07
CA LYS A 118 -18.32 6.79 -6.79
C LYS A 118 -17.65 6.92 -8.15
N TYR A 119 -16.47 6.32 -8.34
CA TYR A 119 -15.77 6.32 -9.61
C TYR A 119 -16.20 5.21 -10.56
N LEU A 120 -16.95 4.23 -10.05
CA LEU A 120 -17.48 3.09 -10.82
C LEU A 120 -18.99 3.22 -11.11
N SER A 121 -19.67 4.18 -10.47
CA SER A 121 -21.09 4.52 -10.71
C SER A 121 -21.22 5.51 -11.86
#